data_AF-A0AA35RSA5-F1
#
_entry.id   AF-A0AA35RSA5-F1
#
_cell.length_a   1.000
_cell.length_b   1.000
_cell.length_c   1.000
_cell.angle_alpha   90.00
_cell.angle_beta   90.00
_cell.angle_gamma   90.00
#
_symmetry.space_group_name_H-M   'P 1'
#
loop_
_entity.id
_entity.type
_entity.pdbx_description
1 polymer ?
#
loop_
_entity_poly.entity_id
_entity_poly.type
_entity_poly.pdbx_seq_one_letter_code
_entity_poly.pdbx_strand_id
1 'polypeptide(L)'
;MKEQGVEPQNNSATGEIIYSPRQRSQLPPEYQMATFIANHSDRFIRENTHRPWLLVFSTFEPHPPMTGPYDGMYDPDTLPVGPTFLKKPEGHALFNRARAEHYLGNTVEGEDLREEKSWRKLRAQYYGNVKIIDDAIGRMVQALEETGQMENTIFAVTSDHGEMAGDHAMLEKRAFYEESARVPMILSAPYLTQSQKRIDGVFGHADLIATLVELANQPLPESLPGRPCADVLNGEANLRDHTAFMEWNGIGDRNLGNPKNQPHGHLALALCRNRRPVETQPVCRRPVRIIRPEQRPL
;
A
#
# COMPACT_ATOMS: atom_id res chain seq x y z
N MET A 1 17.21 -18.22 14.17
CA MET A 1 16.09 -18.63 15.05
C MET A 1 16.32 -19.96 15.75
N LYS A 2 16.36 -21.10 15.03
CA LYS A 2 16.62 -22.42 15.65
C LYS A 2 17.96 -22.46 16.40
N GLU A 3 19.00 -21.93 15.77
CA GLU A 3 20.33 -21.76 16.38
C GLU A 3 20.34 -20.80 17.60
N GLN A 4 19.31 -19.96 17.72
CA GLN A 4 19.11 -19.04 18.85
C GLN A 4 18.14 -19.61 19.90
N GLY A 5 17.74 -20.89 19.78
CA GLY A 5 16.82 -21.54 20.72
C GLY A 5 15.38 -21.04 20.64
N VAL A 6 14.98 -20.35 19.57
CA VAL A 6 13.60 -19.91 19.36
C VAL A 6 12.82 -21.07 18.74
N GLU A 7 11.76 -21.51 19.43
CA GLU A 7 10.86 -22.54 18.91
C GLU A 7 9.71 -21.91 18.09
N PRO A 8 9.29 -22.52 16.97
CA PRO A 8 8.18 -22.02 16.17
C PRO A 8 6.83 -22.16 16.91
N GLN A 9 5.94 -21.18 16.74
CA GLN A 9 4.73 -21.02 17.57
C GLN A 9 3.41 -21.08 16.79
N ASN A 10 3.45 -21.18 15.45
CA ASN A 10 2.26 -21.17 14.60
C ASN A 10 2.15 -22.43 13.74
N ASN A 11 0.95 -22.70 13.24
CA ASN A 11 0.72 -23.68 12.17
C ASN A 11 0.50 -22.96 10.84
N SER A 12 1.12 -23.45 9.77
CA SER A 12 0.85 -23.02 8.40
C SER A 12 -0.54 -23.51 7.95
N ALA A 13 -1.02 -23.01 6.81
CA ALA A 13 -2.25 -23.52 6.18
C ALA A 13 -2.15 -25.01 5.80
N THR A 14 -0.93 -25.54 5.66
CA THR A 14 -0.63 -26.95 5.35
C THR A 14 -0.37 -27.80 6.60
N GLY A 15 -0.48 -27.23 7.79
CA GLY A 15 -0.28 -27.93 9.06
C GLY A 15 1.17 -28.05 9.52
N GLU A 16 2.11 -27.35 8.87
CA GLU A 16 3.51 -27.31 9.27
C GLU A 16 3.72 -26.33 10.42
N ILE A 17 4.57 -26.67 11.38
CA ILE A 17 4.92 -25.78 12.48
C ILE A 17 5.90 -24.73 11.97
N ILE A 18 5.49 -23.46 11.99
CA ILE A 18 6.24 -22.32 11.46
C ILE A 18 6.43 -21.22 12.52
N TYR A 19 7.46 -20.39 12.32
CA TYR A 19 7.65 -19.19 13.14
C TYR A 19 6.51 -18.20 12.91
N SER A 20 5.99 -17.64 14.00
CA SER A 20 4.94 -16.63 13.93
C SER A 20 5.42 -15.38 13.18
N PRO A 21 4.52 -14.57 12.59
CA PRO A 21 4.90 -13.32 11.96
C PRO A 21 5.74 -12.43 12.88
N ARG A 22 5.39 -12.34 14.16
CA ARG A 22 6.13 -11.55 15.15
C ARG A 22 7.53 -12.11 15.42
N GLN A 23 7.69 -13.43 15.46
CA GLN A 23 9.03 -14.02 15.56
C GLN A 23 9.88 -13.61 14.35
N ARG A 24 9.33 -13.73 13.14
CA ARG A 24 10.04 -13.44 11.89
C ARG A 24 10.45 -11.98 11.76
N SER A 25 9.58 -11.07 12.20
CA SER A 25 9.85 -9.64 12.09
C SER A 25 11.00 -9.17 13.00
N GLN A 26 11.33 -9.93 14.06
CA GLN A 26 12.46 -9.65 14.96
C GLN A 26 13.82 -10.13 14.43
N LEU A 27 13.88 -10.72 13.23
CA LEU A 27 15.14 -11.08 12.61
C LEU A 27 15.95 -9.85 12.19
N PRO A 28 17.29 -9.97 12.11
CA PRO A 28 18.13 -8.95 11.47
C PRO A 28 17.68 -8.58 10.05
N PRO A 29 17.99 -7.36 9.55
CA PRO A 29 17.57 -6.86 8.24
C PRO A 29 17.86 -7.82 7.06
N GLU A 30 18.98 -8.53 7.09
CA GLU A 30 19.41 -9.46 6.05
C GLU A 30 18.48 -10.68 5.86
N TYR A 31 17.65 -10.98 6.86
CA TYR A 31 16.70 -12.09 6.84
C TYR A 31 15.24 -11.64 6.68
N GLN A 32 15.01 -10.33 6.48
CA GLN A 32 13.68 -9.82 6.19
C GLN A 32 13.23 -10.22 4.79
N MET A 33 11.92 -10.28 4.57
CA MET A 33 11.38 -10.81 3.33
C MET A 33 11.70 -9.87 2.15
N ALA A 34 11.63 -8.56 2.38
CA ALA A 34 12.08 -7.57 1.40
C ALA A 34 13.54 -7.80 0.97
N THR A 35 14.45 -8.06 1.91
CA THR A 35 15.87 -8.33 1.62
C THR A 35 16.05 -9.64 0.87
N PHE A 36 15.32 -10.70 1.26
CA PHE A 36 15.33 -11.97 0.54
C PHE A 36 14.91 -11.80 -0.92
N ILE A 37 13.78 -11.13 -1.16
CA ILE A 37 13.27 -10.88 -2.52
C ILE A 37 14.24 -9.98 -3.29
N ALA A 38 14.88 -9.00 -2.64
CA ALA A 38 15.87 -8.12 -3.27
C ALA A 38 17.12 -8.87 -3.71
N ASN A 39 17.59 -9.84 -2.92
CA ASN A 39 18.71 -10.70 -3.31
C ASN A 39 18.40 -11.53 -4.56
N HIS A 40 17.19 -12.08 -4.65
CA HIS A 40 16.74 -12.81 -5.82
C HIS A 40 16.53 -11.90 -7.04
N SER A 41 16.04 -10.69 -6.80
CA SER A 41 15.81 -9.66 -7.83
C SER A 41 17.11 -9.14 -8.42
N ASP A 42 18.11 -8.82 -7.59
CA ASP A 42 19.46 -8.47 -8.01
C ASP A 42 20.06 -9.56 -8.91
N ARG A 43 20.01 -10.82 -8.46
CA ARG A 43 20.51 -11.94 -9.25
C ARG A 43 19.79 -12.05 -10.59
N PHE A 44 18.46 -11.95 -10.59
CA PHE A 44 17.67 -11.96 -11.82
C PHE A 44 18.12 -10.85 -12.77
N ILE A 45 18.25 -9.60 -12.30
CA ILE A 45 18.70 -8.47 -13.13
C ILE A 45 20.06 -8.77 -13.77
N ARG A 46 21.02 -9.27 -13.00
CA ARG A 46 22.38 -9.59 -13.49
C ARG A 46 22.41 -10.73 -14.51
N GLU A 47 21.59 -11.75 -14.33
CA GLU A 47 21.53 -12.91 -15.22
C GLU A 47 20.80 -12.62 -16.55
N ASN A 48 20.01 -11.54 -16.62
CA ASN A 48 19.08 -11.27 -17.72
C ASN A 48 19.48 -10.06 -18.60
N THR A 49 20.75 -9.65 -18.58
CA THR A 49 21.28 -8.51 -19.37
C THR A 49 21.12 -8.63 -20.89
N HIS A 50 20.86 -9.83 -21.41
CA HIS A 50 20.84 -10.15 -22.84
C HIS A 50 19.44 -10.32 -23.42
N ARG A 51 18.38 -10.13 -22.63
CA ARG A 51 16.98 -10.30 -23.08
C ARG A 51 16.04 -9.33 -22.36
N PRO A 52 14.94 -8.91 -22.98
CA PRO A 52 13.93 -8.10 -22.30
C PRO A 52 13.28 -8.90 -21.16
N TRP A 53 12.90 -8.22 -20.09
CA TRP A 53 12.29 -8.83 -18.91
C TRP A 53 11.26 -7.91 -18.26
N LEU A 54 10.36 -8.53 -17.50
CA LEU A 54 9.49 -7.87 -16.52
C LEU A 54 9.80 -8.50 -15.16
N LEU A 55 10.09 -7.65 -14.18
CA LEU A 55 10.31 -8.06 -12.79
C LEU A 55 9.28 -7.34 -11.92
N VAL A 56 8.49 -8.11 -11.18
CA VAL A 56 7.57 -7.58 -10.16
C VAL A 56 8.20 -7.85 -8.80
N PHE A 57 8.76 -6.81 -8.20
CA PHE A 57 9.24 -6.84 -6.82
C PHE A 57 8.07 -6.55 -5.88
N SER A 58 7.59 -7.56 -5.15
CA SER A 58 6.45 -7.44 -4.25
C SER A 58 6.82 -7.95 -2.86
N THR A 59 6.86 -7.06 -1.88
CA THR A 59 7.17 -7.38 -0.49
C THR A 59 5.92 -7.45 0.36
N PHE A 60 6.07 -7.95 1.58
CA PHE A 60 4.99 -8.00 2.57
C PHE A 60 5.12 -6.80 3.48
N GLU A 61 6.34 -6.42 3.86
CA GLU A 61 6.63 -5.14 4.48
C GLU A 61 6.03 -4.01 3.62
N PRO A 62 5.38 -3.00 4.22
CA PRO A 62 5.27 -2.72 5.65
C PRO A 62 3.99 -3.28 6.31
N HIS A 63 3.34 -4.28 5.71
CA HIS A 63 2.19 -4.95 6.33
C HIS A 63 2.53 -5.47 7.73
N PRO A 64 1.60 -5.39 8.70
CA PRO A 64 1.74 -5.98 10.03
C PRO A 64 2.35 -7.39 10.04
N PRO A 65 3.27 -7.71 10.98
CA PRO A 65 3.64 -6.90 12.15
C PRO A 65 4.44 -5.64 11.83
N MET A 66 4.13 -4.54 12.51
CA MET A 66 4.84 -3.27 12.38
C MET A 66 6.22 -3.33 13.04
N THR A 67 6.39 -4.14 14.09
CA THR A 67 7.69 -4.35 14.74
C THR A 67 8.73 -4.94 13.78
N GLY A 68 9.95 -4.41 13.74
CA GLY A 68 11.00 -4.86 12.83
C GLY A 68 12.42 -4.59 13.35
N PRO A 69 13.46 -4.94 12.56
CA PRO A 69 14.86 -4.74 12.94
C PRO A 69 15.29 -3.26 13.02
N TYR A 70 14.50 -2.35 12.43
CA TYR A 70 14.73 -0.91 12.51
C TYR A 70 13.85 -0.22 13.57
N ASP A 71 13.28 -0.98 14.51
CA ASP A 71 12.61 -0.44 15.67
C ASP A 71 13.56 0.51 16.43
N GLY A 72 13.09 1.75 16.67
CA GLY A 72 13.88 2.80 17.33
C GLY A 72 14.73 3.67 16.39
N MET A 73 14.76 3.38 15.08
CA MET A 73 15.45 4.24 14.09
C MET A 73 14.80 5.62 13.96
N TYR A 74 13.48 5.70 14.12
CA TYR A 74 12.71 6.93 14.03
C TYR A 74 12.18 7.32 15.41
N ASP A 75 12.35 8.58 15.80
CA ASP A 75 11.77 9.13 17.02
C ASP A 75 10.25 9.32 16.84
N PRO A 76 9.40 8.57 17.59
CA PRO A 76 7.94 8.64 17.47
C PRO A 76 7.36 10.05 17.63
N ASP A 77 8.00 10.92 18.41
CA ASP A 77 7.49 12.25 18.72
C ASP A 77 7.77 13.26 17.60
N THR A 78 8.72 12.95 16.72
CA THR A 78 9.12 13.80 15.59
C THR A 78 8.35 13.50 14.30
N LEU A 79 7.71 12.33 14.21
CA LEU A 79 7.03 11.91 13.00
C LEU A 79 5.79 12.76 12.71
N PRO A 80 5.60 13.19 11.45
CA PRO A 80 4.46 14.01 11.09
C PRO A 80 3.16 13.20 11.18
N VAL A 81 2.13 13.86 11.70
CA VAL A 81 0.77 13.35 11.75
C VAL A 81 -0.18 14.27 10.99
N GLY A 82 -1.20 13.69 10.38
CA GLY A 82 -2.19 14.42 9.62
C GLY A 82 -3.21 15.15 10.51
N PRO A 83 -4.06 16.01 9.93
CA PRO A 83 -5.14 16.69 10.66
C PRO A 83 -6.22 15.72 11.17
N THR A 84 -6.24 14.48 10.70
CA THR A 84 -7.19 13.40 11.01
C THR A 84 -6.64 12.42 12.06
N PHE A 85 -5.39 12.59 12.49
CA PHE A 85 -4.74 11.73 13.48
C PHE A 85 -5.53 11.66 14.80
N LEU A 86 -5.88 10.43 15.20
CA LEU A 86 -6.69 10.09 16.38
C LEU A 86 -8.06 10.77 16.48
N LYS A 87 -8.57 11.34 15.37
CA LYS A 87 -9.92 11.91 15.32
C LYS A 87 -10.92 10.87 14.86
N LYS A 88 -11.93 10.57 15.68
CA LYS A 88 -13.00 9.66 15.27
C LYS A 88 -13.74 10.20 14.04
N PRO A 89 -14.15 9.33 13.10
CA PRO A 89 -14.85 9.75 11.90
C PRO A 89 -16.35 9.96 12.18
N GLU A 90 -16.67 10.99 12.96
CA GLU A 90 -18.06 11.33 13.32
C GLU A 90 -18.91 11.67 12.09
N GLY A 91 -20.15 11.19 12.05
CA GLY A 91 -21.04 11.38 10.90
C GLY A 91 -20.70 10.56 9.65
N HIS A 92 -19.64 9.73 9.69
CA HIS A 92 -19.31 8.79 8.61
C HIS A 92 -19.92 7.40 8.84
N ALA A 93 -19.66 6.48 7.90
CA ALA A 93 -20.18 5.12 7.90
C ALA A 93 -19.99 4.41 9.26
N LEU A 94 -21.02 3.70 9.73
CA LEU A 94 -21.01 2.99 11.01
C LEU A 94 -19.81 2.04 11.13
N PHE A 95 -19.44 1.37 10.04
CA PHE A 95 -18.28 0.48 9.98
C PHE A 95 -16.98 1.19 10.38
N ASN A 96 -16.72 2.40 9.85
CA ASN A 96 -15.52 3.17 10.17
C ASN A 96 -15.54 3.66 11.62
N ARG A 97 -16.70 4.09 12.13
CA ARG A 97 -16.85 4.50 13.54
C ARG A 97 -16.61 3.34 14.49
N ALA A 98 -17.16 2.17 14.21
CA ALA A 98 -16.95 0.96 15.01
C ALA A 98 -15.49 0.51 15.02
N ARG A 99 -14.78 0.63 13.88
CA ARG A 99 -13.33 0.36 13.81
C ARG A 99 -12.53 1.36 14.63
N ALA A 100 -12.84 2.65 14.56
CA ALA A 100 -12.17 3.66 15.37
C ALA A 100 -12.34 3.40 16.87
N GLU A 101 -13.55 3.04 17.31
CA GLU A 101 -13.83 2.63 18.69
C GLU A 101 -13.06 1.36 19.08
N HIS A 102 -12.99 0.37 18.17
CA HIS A 102 -12.23 -0.85 18.41
C HIS A 102 -10.76 -0.54 18.68
N TYR A 103 -10.09 0.22 17.82
CA TYR A 103 -8.65 0.50 18.01
C TYR A 103 -8.39 1.35 19.25
N LEU A 104 -9.15 2.42 19.48
CA LEU A 104 -8.99 3.27 20.68
C LEU A 104 -9.25 2.52 22.00
N GLY A 105 -9.94 1.38 21.96
CA GLY A 105 -10.30 0.59 23.13
C GLY A 105 -9.43 -0.64 23.38
N ASN A 106 -8.40 -0.92 22.57
CA ASN A 106 -7.69 -2.20 22.59
C ASN A 106 -6.16 -2.08 22.55
N THR A 107 -5.51 -3.22 22.80
CA THR A 107 -4.07 -3.40 22.61
C THR A 107 -3.83 -4.05 21.26
N VAL A 108 -2.94 -3.47 20.44
CA VAL A 108 -2.55 -4.00 19.13
C VAL A 108 -1.05 -4.16 19.08
N GLU A 109 -0.56 -5.32 18.65
CA GLU A 109 0.88 -5.64 18.59
C GLU A 109 1.65 -5.44 19.92
N GLY A 110 0.94 -5.46 21.05
CA GLY A 110 1.52 -5.23 22.38
C GLY A 110 1.50 -3.77 22.84
N GLU A 111 0.94 -2.86 22.04
CA GLU A 111 0.83 -1.43 22.34
C GLU A 111 -0.61 -1.07 22.79
N ASP A 112 -0.75 -0.33 23.90
CA ASP A 112 -2.06 0.11 24.41
C ASP A 112 -2.53 1.38 23.67
N LEU A 113 -3.45 1.19 22.72
CA LEU A 113 -3.95 2.26 21.86
C LEU A 113 -4.94 3.21 22.55
N ARG A 114 -5.15 3.08 23.86
CA ARG A 114 -5.78 4.14 24.67
C ARG A 114 -4.85 5.35 24.87
N GLU A 115 -3.56 5.17 24.61
CA GLU A 115 -2.54 6.20 24.77
C GLU A 115 -1.94 6.63 23.43
N GLU A 116 -1.90 7.94 23.16
CA GLU A 116 -1.34 8.49 21.91
C GLU A 116 0.10 8.05 21.65
N LYS A 117 0.92 7.92 22.70
CA LYS A 117 2.33 7.48 22.59
C LYS A 117 2.48 6.12 21.91
N SER A 118 1.53 5.21 22.13
CA SER A 118 1.53 3.88 21.53
C SER A 118 1.17 3.92 20.04
N TRP A 119 0.28 4.83 19.61
CA TRP A 119 0.04 5.08 18.19
C TRP A 119 1.26 5.64 17.47
N ARG A 120 1.93 6.61 18.10
CA ARG A 120 3.18 7.20 17.56
C ARG A 120 4.26 6.14 17.43
N LYS A 121 4.39 5.27 18.43
CA LYS A 121 5.34 4.16 18.40
C LYS A 121 5.07 3.18 17.26
N LEU A 122 3.83 2.73 17.08
CA LEU A 122 3.45 1.88 15.93
C LEU A 122 3.79 2.55 14.59
N ARG A 123 3.53 3.86 14.46
CA ARG A 123 3.87 4.63 13.27
C ARG A 123 5.38 4.69 13.02
N ALA A 124 6.20 4.83 14.07
CA ALA A 124 7.65 4.77 13.95
C ALA A 124 8.16 3.39 13.50
N GLN A 125 7.57 2.32 14.02
CA GLN A 125 7.88 0.96 13.60
C GLN A 125 7.48 0.72 12.13
N TYR A 126 6.31 1.23 11.69
CA TYR A 126 5.91 1.24 10.28
C TYR A 126 6.95 1.93 9.39
N TYR A 127 7.49 3.08 9.80
CA TYR A 127 8.56 3.77 9.07
C TYR A 127 9.86 2.95 9.03
N GLY A 128 10.18 2.23 10.11
CA GLY A 128 11.24 1.22 10.13
C GLY A 128 11.05 0.19 9.04
N ASN A 129 9.86 -0.38 8.89
CA ASN A 129 9.56 -1.33 7.82
C ASN A 129 9.66 -0.71 6.42
N VAL A 130 9.24 0.55 6.24
CA VAL A 130 9.43 1.27 4.98
C VAL A 130 10.92 1.41 4.64
N LYS A 131 11.79 1.64 5.62
CA LYS A 131 13.24 1.71 5.39
C LYS A 131 13.82 0.40 4.86
N ILE A 132 13.33 -0.75 5.32
CA ILE A 132 13.75 -2.07 4.80
C ILE A 132 13.45 -2.17 3.30
N ILE A 133 12.29 -1.69 2.87
CA ILE A 133 11.88 -1.67 1.46
C ILE A 133 12.75 -0.69 0.67
N ASP A 134 13.04 0.48 1.23
CA ASP A 134 13.93 1.47 0.63
C ASP A 134 15.34 0.91 0.38
N ASP A 135 15.92 0.20 1.35
CA ASP A 135 17.22 -0.48 1.17
C ASP A 135 17.14 -1.58 0.10
N ALA A 136 16.06 -2.35 0.08
CA ALA A 136 15.81 -3.38 -0.92
C ALA A 136 15.69 -2.79 -2.34
N ILE A 137 15.02 -1.65 -2.49
CA ILE A 137 14.91 -0.90 -3.76
C ILE A 137 16.29 -0.39 -4.19
N GLY A 138 17.04 0.21 -3.27
CA GLY A 138 18.40 0.70 -3.54
C GLY A 138 19.30 -0.40 -4.11
N ARG A 139 19.17 -1.63 -3.62
CA ARG A 139 19.91 -2.79 -4.12
C ARG A 139 19.58 -3.14 -5.58
N MET A 140 18.31 -3.06 -5.97
CA MET A 140 17.89 -3.29 -7.36
C MET A 140 18.36 -2.16 -8.28
N VAL A 141 18.27 -0.91 -7.82
CA VAL A 141 18.79 0.27 -8.54
C VAL A 141 20.28 0.11 -8.81
N GLN A 142 21.06 -0.26 -7.78
CA GLN A 142 22.49 -0.53 -7.91
C GLN A 142 22.78 -1.64 -8.94
N ALA A 143 22.02 -2.75 -8.90
CA ALA A 143 22.17 -3.84 -9.86
C ALA A 143 21.93 -3.38 -11.31
N LEU A 144 20.92 -2.53 -11.53
CA LEU A 144 20.62 -1.96 -12.85
C LEU A 144 21.73 -1.01 -13.34
N GLU A 145 22.29 -0.19 -12.46
CA GLU A 145 23.40 0.71 -12.78
C GLU A 145 24.68 -0.07 -13.13
N GLU A 146 25.08 -1.03 -12.29
CA GLU A 146 26.30 -1.83 -12.47
C GLU A 146 26.26 -2.71 -13.72
N THR A 147 25.06 -3.12 -14.15
CA THR A 147 24.87 -3.95 -15.35
C THR A 147 24.58 -3.12 -16.61
N GLY A 148 24.54 -1.79 -16.50
CA GLY A 148 24.25 -0.89 -17.63
C GLY A 148 22.81 -0.98 -18.15
N GLN A 149 21.87 -1.47 -17.35
CA GLN A 149 20.47 -1.65 -17.72
C GLN A 149 19.58 -0.45 -17.37
N MET A 150 20.06 0.48 -16.53
CA MET A 150 19.26 1.61 -16.01
C MET A 150 18.56 2.43 -17.11
N GLU A 151 19.30 2.87 -18.14
CA GLU A 151 18.75 3.74 -19.20
C GLU A 151 17.67 3.09 -20.07
N ASN A 152 17.59 1.75 -20.07
CA ASN A 152 16.61 0.98 -20.83
C ASN A 152 15.58 0.28 -19.93
N THR A 153 15.46 0.68 -18.67
CA THR A 153 14.52 0.09 -17.71
C THR A 153 13.43 1.08 -17.35
N ILE A 154 12.17 0.68 -17.53
CA ILE A 154 11.03 1.37 -16.90
C ILE A 154 11.00 0.95 -15.43
N PHE A 155 11.04 1.91 -14.51
CA PHE A 155 11.00 1.65 -13.07
C PHE A 155 9.74 2.24 -12.46
N ALA A 156 8.90 1.41 -11.84
CA ALA A 156 7.64 1.81 -11.22
C ALA A 156 7.62 1.41 -9.74
N VAL A 157 7.30 2.36 -8.86
CA VAL A 157 7.07 2.12 -7.43
C VAL A 157 5.66 2.53 -7.07
N THR A 158 4.91 1.60 -6.49
CA THR A 158 3.55 1.82 -6.00
C THR A 158 3.27 0.94 -4.78
N SER A 159 2.08 1.06 -4.22
CA SER A 159 1.54 0.17 -3.19
C SER A 159 0.14 -0.28 -3.60
N ASP A 160 -0.32 -1.42 -3.10
CA ASP A 160 -1.66 -1.95 -3.34
C ASP A 160 -2.74 -1.14 -2.61
N HIS A 161 -2.42 -0.62 -1.42
CA HIS A 161 -3.27 0.27 -0.64
C HIS A 161 -2.45 1.11 0.36
N GLY A 162 -3.07 2.15 0.93
CA GLY A 162 -2.46 2.92 2.01
C GLY A 162 -2.64 2.28 3.39
N GLU A 163 -2.27 3.01 4.44
CA GLU A 163 -2.37 2.58 5.84
C GLU A 163 -2.87 3.78 6.65
N MET A 164 -3.93 3.57 7.45
CA MET A 164 -4.51 4.62 8.27
C MET A 164 -3.50 5.14 9.30
N ALA A 165 -2.62 4.29 9.87
CA ALA A 165 -1.53 4.71 10.76
C ALA A 165 -1.94 5.71 11.86
N GLY A 166 -3.16 5.56 12.41
CA GLY A 166 -3.75 6.45 13.43
C GLY A 166 -4.65 7.54 12.90
N ASP A 167 -4.61 7.85 11.60
CA ASP A 167 -5.57 8.74 10.96
C ASP A 167 -6.98 8.14 11.03
N HIS A 168 -7.94 9.02 11.30
CA HIS A 168 -9.31 8.66 11.67
C HIS A 168 -9.43 7.74 12.90
N ALA A 169 -8.43 7.74 13.79
CA ALA A 169 -8.31 6.83 14.93
C ALA A 169 -8.39 5.35 14.55
N MET A 170 -7.88 5.00 13.37
CA MET A 170 -7.88 3.62 12.87
C MET A 170 -6.47 3.18 12.49
N LEU A 171 -6.26 1.87 12.51
CA LEU A 171 -5.19 1.20 11.78
C LEU A 171 -5.79 0.51 10.55
N GLU A 172 -4.90 0.04 9.68
CA GLU A 172 -5.14 -0.76 8.49
C GLU A 172 -5.66 0.02 7.28
N LYS A 173 -6.38 -0.68 6.42
CA LYS A 173 -6.97 -0.25 5.15
C LYS A 173 -8.47 -0.44 5.22
N ARG A 174 -9.19 -0.57 4.10
CA ARG A 174 -10.66 -0.82 4.04
C ARG A 174 -11.50 0.41 4.37
N ALA A 175 -11.04 1.57 3.95
CA ALA A 175 -11.84 2.77 3.89
C ALA A 175 -11.51 3.51 2.60
N PHE A 176 -12.42 4.36 2.13
CA PHE A 176 -12.16 5.26 0.99
C PHE A 176 -11.53 6.59 1.43
N TYR A 177 -10.94 6.64 2.63
CA TYR A 177 -10.15 7.78 3.06
C TYR A 177 -8.83 7.81 2.29
N GLU A 178 -8.29 9.01 2.09
CA GLU A 178 -7.06 9.21 1.32
C GLU A 178 -5.92 8.36 1.89
N GLU A 179 -5.81 8.26 3.21
CA GLU A 179 -4.78 7.50 3.91
C GLU A 179 -4.83 6.01 3.61
N SER A 180 -6.00 5.45 3.26
CA SER A 180 -6.15 4.05 2.85
C SER A 180 -6.15 3.86 1.34
N ALA A 181 -6.52 4.87 0.56
CA ALA A 181 -6.79 4.77 -0.87
C ALA A 181 -5.66 5.33 -1.75
N ARG A 182 -5.02 6.41 -1.30
CA ARG A 182 -3.97 7.10 -2.05
C ARG A 182 -2.63 6.46 -1.74
N VAL A 183 -2.01 5.92 -2.78
CA VAL A 183 -0.71 5.25 -2.71
C VAL A 183 0.38 6.07 -3.38
N PRO A 184 1.66 5.84 -3.05
CA PRO A 184 2.75 6.39 -3.85
C PRO A 184 2.64 5.92 -5.30
N MET A 185 3.06 6.77 -6.23
CA MET A 185 3.25 6.40 -7.63
C MET A 185 4.47 7.15 -8.15
N ILE A 186 5.58 6.42 -8.32
CA ILE A 186 6.80 6.91 -8.96
C ILE A 186 6.98 6.09 -10.22
N LEU A 187 7.12 6.76 -11.36
CA LEU A 187 7.37 6.11 -12.64
C LEU A 187 8.55 6.80 -13.32
N SER A 188 9.56 6.02 -13.66
CA SER A 188 10.73 6.44 -14.42
C SER A 188 10.76 5.68 -15.74
N ALA A 189 10.93 6.40 -16.84
CA ALA A 189 11.17 5.85 -18.17
C ALA A 189 12.27 6.72 -18.81
N PRO A 190 13.56 6.40 -18.60
CA PRO A 190 14.67 7.30 -18.91
C PRO A 190 14.74 7.72 -20.39
N TYR A 191 14.34 6.82 -21.29
CA TYR A 191 14.27 7.07 -22.74
C TYR A 191 13.14 8.03 -23.15
N LEU A 192 12.14 8.27 -22.30
CA LEU A 192 11.03 9.18 -22.58
C LEU A 192 11.28 10.57 -22.02
N THR A 193 11.75 10.66 -20.78
CA THR A 193 12.09 11.93 -20.14
C THR A 193 13.10 11.72 -19.03
N GLN A 194 14.08 12.61 -18.95
CA GLN A 194 15.01 12.69 -17.82
C GLN A 194 14.64 13.81 -16.84
N SER A 195 13.58 14.57 -17.11
CA SER A 195 13.11 15.63 -16.22
C SER A 195 12.27 15.05 -15.08
N GLN A 196 12.63 15.38 -13.84
CA GLN A 196 11.79 15.08 -12.69
C GLN A 196 10.63 16.07 -12.64
N LYS A 197 9.41 15.56 -12.66
CA LYS A 197 8.19 16.37 -12.52
C LYS A 197 7.17 15.68 -11.64
N ARG A 198 6.44 16.49 -10.89
CA ARG A 198 5.23 16.06 -10.20
C ARG A 198 4.04 16.28 -11.12
N ILE A 199 3.28 15.22 -11.39
CA ILE A 199 2.06 15.28 -12.17
C ILE A 199 0.88 15.38 -11.22
N ASP A 200 0.13 16.48 -11.28
CA ASP A 200 -1.11 16.64 -10.53
C ASP A 200 -2.29 16.00 -11.27
N GLY A 201 -3.19 15.38 -10.51
CA GLY A 201 -4.38 14.73 -11.03
C GLY A 201 -4.66 13.41 -10.35
N VAL A 202 -5.57 12.65 -10.93
CA VAL A 202 -5.88 11.29 -10.48
C VAL A 202 -5.19 10.31 -11.42
N PHE A 203 -4.55 9.28 -10.87
CA PHE A 203 -3.94 8.18 -11.61
C PHE A 203 -4.21 6.88 -10.85
N GLY A 204 -4.81 5.89 -11.50
CA GLY A 204 -5.14 4.60 -10.88
C GLY A 204 -4.22 3.47 -11.32
N HIS A 205 -4.23 2.35 -10.59
CA HIS A 205 -3.47 1.15 -10.99
C HIS A 205 -3.92 0.57 -12.34
N ALA A 206 -5.19 0.72 -12.71
CA ALA A 206 -5.66 0.36 -14.05
C ALA A 206 -4.90 1.14 -15.14
N ASP A 207 -4.69 2.44 -14.92
CA ASP A 207 -3.92 3.31 -15.83
C ASP A 207 -2.44 2.93 -15.84
N LEU A 208 -1.88 2.52 -14.69
CA LEU A 208 -0.50 2.01 -14.62
C LEU A 208 -0.30 0.83 -15.57
N ILE A 209 -1.16 -0.19 -15.52
CA ILE A 209 -1.00 -1.37 -16.37
C ILE A 209 -1.09 -0.99 -17.85
N ALA A 210 -2.08 -0.16 -18.25
CA ALA A 210 -2.19 0.32 -19.62
C ALA A 210 -0.93 1.11 -20.04
N THR A 211 -0.44 1.99 -19.17
CA THR A 211 0.75 2.82 -19.43
C THR A 211 2.02 1.96 -19.59
N LEU A 212 2.21 0.92 -18.76
CA LEU A 212 3.37 0.03 -18.87
C LEU A 212 3.36 -0.77 -20.18
N VAL A 213 2.19 -1.23 -20.63
CA VAL A 213 2.03 -1.93 -21.92
C VAL A 213 2.37 -1.00 -23.09
N GLU A 214 1.87 0.24 -23.05
CA GLU A 214 2.19 1.26 -24.05
C GLU A 214 3.69 1.60 -24.07
N LEU A 215 4.30 1.84 -22.90
CA LEU A 215 5.72 2.16 -22.77
C LEU A 215 6.63 1.01 -23.23
N ALA A 216 6.19 -0.24 -23.08
CA ALA A 216 6.86 -1.43 -23.60
C ALA A 216 6.63 -1.65 -25.11
N ASN A 217 5.97 -0.71 -25.78
CA ASN A 217 5.63 -0.76 -27.21
C ASN A 217 4.88 -2.04 -27.59
N GLN A 218 3.97 -2.49 -26.72
CA GLN A 218 3.11 -3.65 -26.93
C GLN A 218 1.70 -3.20 -27.31
N PRO A 219 0.95 -4.00 -28.10
CA PRO A 219 -0.44 -3.68 -28.42
C PRO A 219 -1.29 -3.68 -27.14
N LEU A 220 -2.05 -2.61 -26.92
CA LEU A 220 -2.97 -2.50 -25.79
C LEU A 220 -4.15 -3.47 -25.97
N PRO A 221 -4.38 -4.41 -25.03
CA PRO A 221 -5.57 -5.24 -25.05
C PRO A 221 -6.83 -4.38 -24.86
N GLU A 222 -7.86 -4.60 -25.68
CA GLU A 222 -9.15 -3.88 -25.58
C GLU A 222 -9.84 -4.09 -24.22
N SER A 223 -9.50 -5.15 -23.50
CA SER A 223 -10.06 -5.49 -22.19
C SER A 223 -9.47 -4.70 -21.02
N LEU A 224 -8.39 -3.93 -21.23
CA LEU A 224 -7.81 -3.12 -20.16
C LEU A 224 -8.73 -1.93 -19.84
N PRO A 225 -9.18 -1.77 -18.59
CA PRO A 225 -10.10 -0.69 -18.23
C PRO A 225 -9.41 0.66 -18.03
N GLY A 226 -8.07 0.69 -17.96
CA GLY A 226 -7.29 1.90 -17.72
C GLY A 226 -6.92 2.64 -18.99
N ARG A 227 -6.57 3.92 -18.83
CA ARG A 227 -6.08 4.76 -19.92
C ARG A 227 -4.54 4.74 -19.95
N PRO A 228 -3.90 4.47 -21.11
CA PRO A 228 -2.47 4.69 -21.27
C PRO A 228 -2.12 6.18 -21.10
N CYS A 229 -1.05 6.48 -20.36
CA CYS A 229 -0.70 7.86 -19.96
C CYS A 229 0.72 8.27 -20.39
N ALA A 230 1.33 7.68 -21.42
CA ALA A 230 2.65 8.14 -21.89
C ALA A 230 2.64 9.62 -22.35
N ASP A 231 1.52 10.10 -22.89
CA ASP A 231 1.26 11.51 -23.24
C ASP A 231 1.29 12.46 -22.02
N VAL A 232 1.00 11.97 -20.83
CA VAL A 232 1.16 12.74 -19.59
C VAL A 232 2.63 12.77 -19.18
N LEU A 233 3.35 11.66 -19.37
CA LEU A 233 4.76 11.54 -19.04
C LEU A 233 5.66 12.40 -19.94
N ASN A 234 5.33 12.59 -21.22
CA ASN A 234 6.06 13.50 -22.11
C ASN A 234 5.58 14.97 -21.99
N GLY A 235 4.44 15.23 -21.34
CA GLY A 235 3.91 16.57 -21.09
C GLY A 235 2.94 17.10 -22.14
N GLU A 236 2.46 16.25 -23.05
CA GLU A 236 1.46 16.57 -24.06
C GLU A 236 0.03 16.59 -23.48
N ALA A 237 -0.20 15.91 -22.35
CA ALA A 237 -1.47 15.82 -21.66
C ALA A 237 -1.35 16.06 -20.14
N ASN A 238 -2.52 16.09 -19.45
CA ASN A 238 -2.59 16.19 -17.99
C ASN A 238 -3.71 15.30 -17.43
N LEU A 239 -3.70 15.09 -16.10
CA LEU A 239 -4.63 14.23 -15.38
C LEU A 239 -5.66 15.00 -14.55
N ARG A 240 -5.87 16.30 -14.80
CA ARG A 240 -6.69 17.15 -13.94
C ARG A 240 -8.16 16.74 -13.93
N ASP A 241 -8.68 16.33 -15.08
CA ASP A 241 -10.07 15.88 -15.25
C ASP A 241 -10.18 14.35 -15.22
N HIS A 242 -9.06 13.63 -15.02
CA HIS A 242 -9.06 12.18 -14.92
C HIS A 242 -9.75 11.73 -13.63
N THR A 243 -10.31 10.53 -13.68
CA THR A 243 -11.12 9.98 -12.60
C THR A 243 -10.74 8.53 -12.36
N ALA A 244 -10.64 8.14 -11.10
CA ALA A 244 -10.48 6.74 -10.71
C ALA A 244 -11.69 6.26 -9.93
N PHE A 245 -11.94 4.96 -10.02
CA PHE A 245 -12.99 4.27 -9.29
C PHE A 245 -12.36 3.30 -8.30
N MET A 246 -12.99 3.17 -7.13
CA MET A 246 -12.58 2.20 -6.13
C MET A 246 -13.81 1.48 -5.60
N GLU A 247 -13.68 0.19 -5.41
CA GLU A 247 -14.75 -0.68 -4.96
C GLU A 247 -14.32 -1.43 -3.71
N TRP A 248 -15.24 -1.56 -2.75
CA TRP A 248 -15.05 -2.40 -1.58
C TRP A 248 -16.31 -3.21 -1.32
N ASN A 249 -16.16 -4.53 -1.36
CA ASN A 249 -17.27 -5.50 -1.32
C ASN A 249 -17.68 -5.91 0.10
N GLY A 250 -17.05 -5.34 1.14
CA GLY A 250 -17.47 -5.51 2.53
C GLY A 250 -17.27 -6.91 3.13
N ILE A 251 -16.36 -7.74 2.61
CA ILE A 251 -16.20 -9.12 3.09
C ILE A 251 -15.62 -9.18 4.51
N GLY A 252 -16.27 -9.99 5.36
CA GLY A 252 -16.05 -10.11 6.79
C GLY A 252 -14.83 -10.97 7.17
N ASP A 253 -13.64 -10.38 7.18
CA ASP A 253 -12.45 -11.08 7.70
C ASP A 253 -12.29 -11.00 9.23
N ARG A 254 -13.07 -10.15 9.93
CA ARG A 254 -12.90 -9.90 11.36
C ARG A 254 -14.20 -9.80 12.14
N ASN A 255 -14.21 -10.51 13.25
CA ASN A 255 -15.16 -10.28 14.33
C ASN A 255 -14.72 -9.06 15.15
N LEU A 256 -15.32 -7.90 14.91
CA LEU A 256 -15.08 -6.66 15.68
C LEU A 256 -15.69 -6.69 17.10
N GLY A 257 -16.02 -7.88 17.63
CA GLY A 257 -16.53 -8.09 18.98
C GLY A 257 -18.01 -7.76 19.17
N ASN A 258 -18.73 -7.31 18.13
CA ASN A 258 -20.16 -7.02 18.21
C ASN A 258 -20.92 -7.57 16.96
N PRO A 259 -21.87 -8.49 17.14
CA PRO A 259 -22.68 -9.03 16.03
C PRO A 259 -23.44 -7.95 15.23
N LYS A 260 -23.76 -6.81 15.86
CA LYS A 260 -24.45 -5.68 15.21
C LYS A 260 -23.54 -4.84 14.31
N ASN A 261 -22.22 -5.03 14.38
CA ASN A 261 -21.22 -4.29 13.62
C ASN A 261 -20.62 -5.11 12.46
N GLN A 262 -21.21 -6.27 12.14
CA GLN A 262 -20.81 -7.02 10.95
C GLN A 262 -21.35 -6.31 9.71
N PRO A 263 -20.49 -5.87 8.77
CA PRO A 263 -20.97 -5.35 7.51
C PRO A 263 -21.70 -6.47 6.76
N HIS A 264 -23.02 -6.36 6.63
CA HIS A 264 -23.75 -7.14 5.64
C HIS A 264 -23.23 -6.72 4.25
N GLY A 265 -22.89 -7.70 3.41
CA GLY A 265 -22.22 -7.49 2.12
C GLY A 265 -22.89 -6.42 1.25
N HIS A 266 -22.35 -5.21 1.31
CA HIS A 266 -22.80 -4.08 0.52
C HIS A 266 -21.60 -3.58 -0.28
N LEU A 267 -21.69 -3.69 -1.61
CA LEU A 267 -20.76 -3.05 -2.53
C LEU A 267 -20.81 -1.54 -2.30
N ALA A 268 -19.67 -0.96 -1.94
CA ALA A 268 -19.48 0.47 -1.90
C ALA A 268 -18.56 0.89 -3.04
N LEU A 269 -19.00 1.90 -3.80
CA LEU A 269 -18.26 2.49 -4.92
C LEU A 269 -17.87 3.93 -4.57
N ALA A 270 -16.60 4.25 -4.80
CA ALA A 270 -15.99 5.55 -4.60
C ALA A 270 -15.52 6.13 -5.94
N LEU A 271 -15.69 7.44 -6.11
CA LEU A 271 -15.26 8.21 -7.29
C LEU A 271 -14.20 9.21 -6.85
N CYS A 272 -12.95 9.01 -7.28
CA CYS A 272 -11.86 9.94 -7.03
C CYS A 272 -11.75 10.95 -8.17
N ARG A 273 -11.80 12.23 -7.82
CA ARG A 273 -11.60 13.37 -8.73
C ARG A 273 -10.69 14.39 -8.07
N ASN A 274 -9.86 15.05 -8.88
CA ASN A 274 -9.03 16.15 -8.40
C ASN A 274 -9.94 17.31 -7.93
N ARG A 275 -9.81 17.73 -6.66
CA ARG A 275 -10.47 18.95 -6.13
C ARG A 275 -9.42 19.93 -5.63
N ARG A 276 -9.73 21.23 -5.76
CA ARG A 276 -8.89 22.34 -5.28
C ARG A 276 -8.57 22.21 -3.77
N PRO A 277 -7.37 22.64 -3.31
CA PRO A 277 -6.79 22.31 -2.01
C PRO A 277 -7.44 22.96 -0.76
N VAL A 278 -8.68 23.45 -0.82
CA VAL A 278 -9.30 24.28 0.24
C VAL A 278 -10.32 23.53 1.10
N GLU A 279 -10.65 22.27 0.79
CA GLU A 279 -11.64 21.51 1.59
C GLU A 279 -10.98 20.33 2.31
N THR A 280 -10.90 20.42 3.64
CA THR A 280 -10.50 19.38 4.60
C THR A 280 -11.51 18.23 4.73
N GLN A 281 -12.24 17.91 3.65
CA GLN A 281 -13.25 16.84 3.66
C GLN A 281 -12.85 15.72 2.69
N PRO A 282 -13.20 14.45 3.01
CA PRO A 282 -12.82 13.31 2.20
C PRO A 282 -13.25 13.46 0.74
N VAL A 283 -12.40 12.97 -0.16
CA VAL A 283 -12.51 13.04 -1.62
C VAL A 283 -13.76 12.33 -2.16
N CYS A 284 -14.40 11.47 -1.35
CA CYS A 284 -15.66 10.81 -1.66
C CYS A 284 -16.88 11.48 -1.00
N ARG A 285 -17.46 12.51 -1.64
CA ARG A 285 -18.69 13.19 -1.16
C ARG A 285 -20.01 12.77 -1.82
N ARG A 286 -20.01 11.92 -2.85
CA ARG A 286 -21.28 11.48 -3.46
C ARG A 286 -21.82 10.26 -2.72
N PRO A 287 -23.14 10.19 -2.45
CA PRO A 287 -23.72 9.11 -1.67
C PRO A 287 -23.29 7.78 -2.26
N VAL A 288 -22.82 6.89 -1.39
CA VAL A 288 -22.68 5.46 -1.68
C VAL A 288 -23.97 5.02 -2.37
N ARG A 289 -23.92 4.82 -3.70
CA ARG A 289 -25.00 4.09 -4.36
C ARG A 289 -24.81 2.66 -3.93
N ILE A 290 -25.60 2.23 -2.94
CA ILE A 290 -25.80 0.81 -2.66
C ILE A 290 -26.49 0.26 -3.92
N ILE A 291 -25.70 -0.33 -4.81
CA ILE A 291 -26.25 -1.10 -5.91
C ILE A 291 -26.73 -2.40 -5.27
N ARG A 292 -28.03 -2.47 -4.96
CA ARG A 292 -28.64 -3.75 -4.60
C ARG A 292 -28.55 -4.64 -5.84
N PRO A 293 -28.05 -5.88 -5.75
CA PRO A 293 -28.17 -6.80 -6.87
C PRO A 293 -29.65 -6.91 -7.21
N GLU A 294 -30.02 -6.55 -8.44
CA GLU A 294 -31.34 -6.87 -8.97
C GLU A 294 -31.49 -8.38 -8.83
N GLN A 295 -32.52 -8.80 -8.08
CA GLN A 295 -32.94 -10.19 -8.04
C GLN A 295 -33.27 -10.58 -9.49
N ARG A 296 -32.35 -11.26 -10.17
CA ARG A 296 -32.73 -12.02 -11.37
C ARG A 296 -33.56 -13.20 -10.88
N PRO A 297 -34.80 -13.36 -11.33
CA PRO A 297 -35.52 -14.60 -11.10
C PRO A 297 -34.75 -15.74 -11.80
N LEU A 298 -34.74 -16.89 -11.13
CA LEU A 298 -34.15 -18.15 -11.58
C LEU A 298 -34.65 -18.57 -12.96
#